data_AF-W1DH66-F1
#
_entry.id   AF-W1DH66-F1
#
_cell.length_a   1.000
_cell.length_b   1.000
_cell.length_c   1.000
_cell.angle_alpha   90.00
_cell.angle_beta   90.00
_cell.angle_gamma   90.00
#
_symmetry.space_group_name_H-M   'P 1'
#
loop_
_entity.id
_entity.type
_entity.pdbx_description
1 polymer ?
#
loop_
_entity_poly.entity_id
_entity_poly.type
_entity_poly.pdbx_seq_one_letter_code
_entity_poly.pdbx_strand_id
1 'polypeptide(L)' 'MELLVRLGHFFEQARSDADYATFANELRRHKVSYYIYFVSTGNMNFVMAKRRGGLGKKRPRAAARSR' A
#
# COMPACT_ATOMS: atom_id res chain seq x y z
N MET A 1 -11.11 -7.52 -10.73
CA MET A 1 -11.24 -6.27 -9.94
C MET A 1 -11.80 -6.52 -8.52
N GLU A 2 -11.75 -7.74 -7.98
CA GLU A 2 -12.53 -8.10 -6.78
C GLU A 2 -11.86 -7.73 -5.44
N LEU A 3 -10.54 -7.60 -5.39
CA LEU A 3 -9.82 -7.36 -4.14
C LEU A 3 -10.09 -5.97 -3.54
N LEU A 4 -10.11 -4.93 -4.38
CA LEU A 4 -10.34 -3.55 -3.93
C LEU A 4 -11.76 -3.37 -3.41
N VAL A 5 -12.73 -4.00 -4.09
CA VAL A 5 -14.14 -4.02 -3.66
C VAL A 5 -14.28 -4.72 -2.30
N ARG A 6 -13.60 -5.86 -2.13
CA ARG A 6 -13.60 -6.60 -0.86
C ARG A 6 -12.96 -5.80 0.28
N LEU A 7 -11.84 -5.11 0.03
CA LEU A 7 -11.20 -4.24 1.01
C LEU A 7 -12.08 -3.03 1.38
N GLY A 8 -12.82 -2.46 0.42
CA GLY A 8 -13.81 -1.43 0.68
C GLY A 8 -14.96 -1.92 1.58
N HIS A 9 -15.42 -3.16 1.38
CA HIS A 9 -16.46 -3.75 2.22
C HIS A 9 -15.97 -3.98 3.67
N PHE A 10 -14.72 -4.44 3.84
CA PHE A 10 -14.12 -4.57 5.17
C PHE A 10 -13.94 -3.22 5.86
N PHE A 11 -13.66 -2.15 5.11
CA PHE A 11 -13.55 -0.81 5.67
C PHE A 11 -14.90 -0.31 6.20
N GLU A 12 -15.98 -0.46 5.43
CA GLU A 12 -17.32 -0.08 5.88
C GLU A 12 -17.79 -0.93 7.07
N GLN A 13 -17.46 -2.22 7.07
CA GLN A 13 -17.73 -3.09 8.22
C GLN A 13 -16.96 -2.66 9.47
N ALA A 14 -15.67 -2.34 9.35
CA ALA A 14 -14.87 -1.84 10.48
C ALA A 14 -15.38 -0.49 11.01
N ARG A 15 -16.02 0.34 10.18
CA ARG A 15 -16.68 1.58 10.63
C ARG A 15 -17.96 1.30 11.43
N SER A 16 -18.74 0.30 11.04
CA SER A 16 -19.96 -0.11 11.74
C SER A 16 -19.63 -0.81 13.05
N ASP A 17 -18.73 -1.79 13.00
CA ASP A 17 -18.48 -2.73 14.09
C ASP A 17 -17.30 -2.32 14.98
N ALA A 18 -16.60 -1.23 14.62
CA ALA A 18 -15.36 -0.75 15.25
C ALA A 18 -14.21 -1.78 15.26
N ASP A 19 -14.27 -2.82 14.42
CA ASP A 19 -13.23 -3.86 14.33
C ASP A 19 -12.09 -3.46 13.37
N TYR A 20 -11.26 -2.55 13.85
CA TYR A 20 -10.06 -2.10 13.12
C TYR A 20 -8.93 -3.14 13.12
N ALA A 21 -8.96 -4.11 14.05
CA ALA A 21 -7.93 -5.14 14.16
C ALA A 21 -8.02 -6.13 12.98
N THR A 22 -9.23 -6.59 12.67
CA THR A 22 -9.48 -7.45 11.51
C THR A 22 -9.14 -6.74 10.20
N PHE A 23 -9.54 -5.46 10.06
CA PHE A 23 -9.21 -4.65 8.89
C PHE A 23 -7.70 -4.49 8.70
N ALA A 24 -6.94 -4.20 9.77
CA ALA A 24 -5.49 -4.07 9.71
C ALA A 24 -4.80 -5.39 9.31
N ASN A 25 -5.30 -6.54 9.78
CA ASN A 25 -4.80 -7.85 9.39
C ASN A 25 -5.02 -8.13 7.90
N GLU A 26 -6.19 -7.79 7.35
CA GLU A 26 -6.46 -7.95 5.92
C GLU A 26 -5.57 -7.05 5.04
N LEU A 27 -5.34 -5.80 5.44
CA LEU A 27 -4.38 -4.91 4.75
C LEU A 27 -2.97 -5.51 4.71
N ARG A 28 -2.50 -6.09 5.83
CA ARG A 28 -1.19 -6.75 5.92
C ARG A 28 -1.13 -8.02 5.07
N ARG A 29 -2.17 -8.85 5.13
CA ARG A 29 -2.28 -10.10 4.35
C ARG A 29 -2.18 -9.82 2.85
N HIS A 30 -2.79 -8.73 2.41
CA HIS A 30 -2.76 -8.29 1.03
C HIS A 30 -1.53 -7.46 0.66
N LYS A 31 -0.62 -7.16 1.60
CA LYS A 31 0.58 -6.34 1.37
C LYS A 31 0.22 -4.94 0.84
N VAL A 32 -0.84 -4.35 1.36
CA VAL A 32 -1.14 -2.93 1.10
C VAL A 32 -0.06 -2.09 1.80
N SER A 33 0.58 -1.18 1.07
CA SER A 33 1.56 -0.26 1.65
C SER A 33 0.88 0.93 2.31
N TYR A 34 -0.07 1.55 1.62
CA TYR A 34 -0.89 2.64 2.15
C TYR A 34 -2.22 2.70 1.40
N TYR A 35 -3.22 3.31 2.03
CA TYR A 35 -4.51 3.57 1.42
C TYR A 35 -4.88 5.04 1.60
N ILE A 36 -5.68 5.57 0.67
CA ILE A 36 -6.20 6.94 0.69
C ILE A 36 -7.72 6.84 0.71
N TYR A 37 -8.35 7.42 1.72
CA TYR A 37 -9.80 7.52 1.83
C TYR A 37 -10.25 8.95 1.53
N PHE A 38 -11.06 9.11 0.49
CA PHE A 38 -11.65 10.39 0.10
C PHE A 38 -13.00 10.56 0.78
N VAL A 39 -13.03 11.29 1.90
CA VAL A 39 -14.25 11.52 2.69
C VAL A 39 -15.38 12.13 1.86
N SER A 40 -15.06 13.02 0.91
CA SER A 40 -16.04 13.72 0.08
C SER A 40 -16.74 12.85 -0.96
N THR A 41 -16.12 11.74 -1.38
CA THR A 41 -16.66 10.86 -2.43
C THR A 41 -16.91 9.44 -1.93
N GLY A 42 -16.54 9.13 -0.68
CA GLY A 42 -16.54 7.77 -0.14
C GLY A 42 -15.57 6.83 -0.84
N ASN A 43 -14.65 7.36 -1.67
CA ASN A 43 -13.82 6.55 -2.53
C ASN A 43 -12.52 6.12 -1.83
N MET A 44 -12.06 4.90 -2.11
CA MET A 44 -10.84 4.34 -1.52
C MET A 44 -9.84 3.94 -2.58
N ASN A 45 -8.59 4.40 -2.42
CA ASN A 45 -7.48 3.97 -3.25
C ASN A 45 -6.48 3.17 -2.41
N PHE A 46 -6.22 1.92 -2.80
CA PHE A 46 -5.26 1.05 -2.12
C PHE A 46 -4.00 0.90 -2.96
N VAL A 47 -2.84 1.25 -2.39
CA VAL A 47 -1.55 1.12 -3.04
C VAL A 47 -0.82 -0.09 -2.46
N MET A 48 -0.54 -1.07 -3.32
CA MET A 48 0.12 -2.31 -2.94
C MET A 48 1.62 -2.13 -2.84
N ALA A 49 2.24 -2.84 -1.89
CA ALA A 49 3.68 -2.90 -1.77
C ALA A 49 4.27 -3.51 -3.04
N LYS A 50 4.94 -2.67 -3.84
CA LYS A 50 5.78 -3.16 -4.93
C LYS A 50 6.87 -4.00 -4.27
N ARG A 51 6.90 -5.31 -4.53
CA ARG A 51 8.04 -6.15 -4.16
C ARG A 51 9.29 -5.48 -4.75
N ARG A 52 10.14 -4.91 -3.90
CA ARG A 52 11.43 -4.35 -4.29
C ARG A 52 12.35 -5.49 -4.69
N GLY A 53 12.16 -6.03 -5.90
CA GLY A 53 13.16 -6.78 -6.63
C GLY A 53 13.82 -5.84 -7.63
N GLY A 54 15.07 -5.44 -7.34
CA GLY A 54 15.93 -4.76 -8.31
C GLY A 54 15.79 -3.25 -8.37
N LEU A 55 16.55 -2.54 -7.53
CA LEU A 55 17.24 -1.31 -7.90
C LEU A 55 18.33 -1.10 -6.86
N GLY A 56 19.35 -1.94 -6.95
CA GLY A 56 20.67 -1.55 -6.50
C GLY A 56 21.02 -0.28 -7.27
N LYS A 57 20.91 0.87 -6.60
CA LYS A 57 21.52 2.11 -7.07
C LYS A 57 23.01 1.82 -7.20
N LYS A 58 23.47 1.40 -8.39
CA LYS A 58 24.88 1.48 -8.74
C LYS A 58 25.23 2.96 -8.67
N ARG A 59 25.83 3.37 -7.54
CA ARG A 59 26.54 4.65 -7.46
C ARG A 59 27.52 4.67 -8.65
N PRO A 60 27.50 5.69 -9.51
CA PRO A 60 28.54 5.81 -10.52
C PRO A 60 29.88 5.93 -9.78
N ARG A 61 30.81 5.00 -10.05
CA ARG A 61 32.20 5.14 -9.62
C ARG A 61 32.72 6.40 -10.31
N ALA A 62 33.00 7.44 -9.52
CA ALA A 62 33.75 8.59 -10.01
C ALA A 62 35.11 8.07 -10.49
N ALA A 63 35.33 8.12 -11.79
CA ALA A 63 36.64 7.92 -12.37
C ALA A 63 37.54 9.06 -11.88
N ALA A 64 38.38 8.78 -10.88
CA ALA A 64 39.49 9.66 -10.53
C ALA A 64 40.48 9.61 -11.70
N ARG A 65 40.27 10.51 -12.67
CA ARG A 65 41.26 10.84 -13.70
C ARG A 65 42.45 11.51 -13.00
N SER A 66 43.60 10.86 -13.11
CA SER A 66 44.97 11.40 -13.20
C SER A 66 45.13 12.90 -12.97
N ARG A 67 45.98 13.25 -12.01
CA ARG A 67 47.16 14.08 -12.22
C ARG A 67 48.33 13.46 -11.47
#